data_AF-A0A498A183-F1
#
_entry.id   AF-A0A498A183-F1
#
_cell.length_a   1.000
_cell.length_b   1.000
_cell.length_c   1.000
_cell.angle_alpha   90.00
_cell.angle_beta   90.00
_cell.angle_gamma   90.00
#
_symmetry.space_group_name_H-M   'P 1'
#
loop_
_entity.id
_entity.type
_entity.pdbx_description
1 polymer ?
#
loop_
_entity_poly.entity_id
_entity_poly.type
_entity_poly.pdbx_seq_one_letter_code
_entity_poly.pdbx_strand_id
1 'polypeptide(L)'
;MSVCVACRAEQRTVVCIDSWGVPHGSPGHQVNYRWSNLAVCPECEAGLLVHFDHDCFQQPWEEPWDMDWSWPVAVDGVQRLKAVLARCPDPLQPSCGCPVHRSLRDSTEESLPREVPVTIVLTEDGLPQVRSVRML
;
A
#
# COMPACT_ATOMS: atom_id res chain seq x y z
N MET A 1 -0.66 1.27 13.65
CA MET A 1 0.49 2.21 13.54
C MET A 1 1.73 1.38 13.29
N SER A 2 2.38 1.56 12.14
CA SER A 2 3.65 0.90 11.81
C SER A 2 4.81 1.81 12.20
N VAL A 3 5.88 1.22 12.73
CA VAL A 3 7.10 1.91 13.12
C VAL A 3 8.07 1.93 11.94
N CYS A 4 8.78 3.03 11.71
CA CYS A 4 9.79 3.13 10.66
C CYS A 4 10.96 2.18 10.96
N VAL A 5 11.28 1.29 10.01
CA VAL A 5 12.39 0.35 10.18
C VAL A 5 13.77 1.04 10.20
N ALA A 6 13.88 2.24 9.63
CA ALA A 6 15.12 2.99 9.56
C ALA A 6 15.42 3.79 10.85
N CYS A 7 14.45 4.54 11.37
CA CYS A 7 14.67 5.46 12.50
C CYS A 7 13.77 5.24 13.72
N ARG A 8 12.90 4.22 13.69
CA ARG A 8 11.96 3.87 14.78
C ARG A 8 10.89 4.92 15.12
N ALA A 9 10.78 6.01 14.35
CA ALA A 9 9.68 6.95 14.47
C ALA A 9 8.36 6.35 13.93
N GLU A 10 7.24 6.93 14.31
CA GLU A 10 5.91 6.53 13.84
C GLU A 10 5.72 6.89 12.36
N GLN A 11 5.23 5.95 11.55
CA GLN A 11 4.87 6.21 10.16
C GLN A 11 3.43 6.71 10.04
N ARG A 12 3.16 7.51 9.01
CA ARG A 12 1.81 8.00 8.69
C ARG A 12 1.41 7.55 7.30
N THR A 13 0.22 6.97 7.16
CA THR A 13 -0.37 6.64 5.86
C THR A 13 -0.54 7.93 5.04
N VAL A 14 0.01 7.94 3.82
CA VAL A 14 -0.12 9.07 2.88
C VAL A 14 -1.09 8.75 1.75
N VAL A 15 -1.34 7.47 1.48
CA VAL A 15 -2.37 7.02 0.53
C VAL A 15 -2.91 5.66 0.91
N CYS A 16 -4.24 5.52 0.89
CA CYS A 16 -4.93 4.24 0.87
C CYS A 16 -5.20 3.90 -0.60
N ILE A 17 -4.52 2.89 -1.13
CA ILE A 17 -4.53 2.57 -2.56
C ILE A 17 -5.80 1.82 -2.94
N ASP A 18 -6.13 0.79 -2.16
CA ASP A 18 -7.33 -0.01 -2.34
C ASP A 18 -7.81 -0.59 -1.02
N SER A 19 -9.09 -0.95 -0.97
CA SER A 19 -9.69 -1.73 0.09
C SER A 19 -10.91 -2.46 -0.44
N TRP A 20 -11.02 -3.74 -0.12
CA TRP A 20 -12.14 -4.58 -0.49
C TRP A 20 -12.53 -5.50 0.66
N GLY A 21 -13.83 -5.81 0.71
CA GLY A 21 -14.40 -6.69 1.72
C GLY A 21 -14.78 -5.96 3.00
N VAL A 22 -14.91 -6.75 4.08
CA VAL A 22 -15.40 -6.27 5.37
C VAL A 22 -14.42 -6.69 6.47
N PRO A 23 -13.91 -5.76 7.30
CA PRO A 23 -12.97 -6.08 8.36
C PRO A 23 -13.50 -7.15 9.33
N HIS A 24 -12.59 -7.94 9.89
CA HIS A 24 -12.91 -8.91 10.92
C HIS A 24 -13.72 -8.28 12.08
N GLY A 25 -14.70 -9.01 12.59
CA GLY A 25 -15.58 -8.54 13.67
C GLY A 25 -16.71 -7.60 13.23
N SER A 26 -16.77 -7.21 11.96
CA SER A 26 -17.87 -6.40 11.43
C SER A 26 -19.02 -7.26 10.85
N PRO A 27 -20.27 -6.77 10.85
CA PRO A 27 -21.37 -7.46 10.18
C PRO A 27 -21.08 -7.67 8.69
N GLY A 28 -21.24 -8.90 8.20
CA GLY A 28 -20.97 -9.26 6.79
C GLY A 28 -19.52 -9.66 6.49
N HIS A 29 -18.68 -9.86 7.51
CA HIS A 29 -17.27 -10.26 7.35
C HIS A 29 -17.03 -11.64 6.74
N GLN A 30 -18.04 -12.43 6.36
CA GLN A 30 -17.84 -13.73 5.71
C GLN A 30 -17.44 -13.57 4.23
N VAL A 31 -16.45 -12.72 3.98
CA VAL A 31 -15.84 -12.36 2.70
C VAL A 31 -14.37 -12.03 2.96
N ASN A 32 -13.46 -12.22 2.01
CA ASN A 32 -12.07 -11.81 2.24
C ASN A 32 -12.01 -10.32 2.54
N TYR A 33 -11.04 -9.93 3.36
CA TYR A 33 -10.75 -8.52 3.62
C TYR A 33 -9.33 -8.23 3.20
N ARG A 34 -9.18 -7.30 2.26
CA ARG A 34 -7.88 -6.90 1.73
C ARG A 34 -7.77 -5.40 1.61
N TRP A 35 -6.55 -4.90 1.74
CA TRP A 35 -6.24 -3.49 1.54
C TRP A 35 -4.78 -3.29 1.18
N SER A 36 -4.50 -2.17 0.53
CA SER A 36 -3.14 -1.73 0.22
C SER A 36 -2.99 -0.27 0.62
N ASN A 37 -1.89 0.08 1.27
CA ASN A 37 -1.59 1.47 1.59
C ASN A 37 -0.09 1.74 1.54
N LEU A 38 0.27 3.02 1.44
CA LEU A 38 1.64 3.46 1.60
C LEU A 38 1.73 4.43 2.77
N ALA A 39 2.63 4.12 3.70
CA ALA A 39 2.97 4.97 4.83
C ALA A 39 4.36 5.58 4.66
N VAL A 40 4.56 6.76 5.24
CA VAL A 40 5.82 7.51 5.19
C VAL A 40 6.22 7.90 6.61
N CYS A 41 7.50 7.72 6.92
CA CYS A 41 8.10 8.27 8.13
C CYS A 41 8.28 9.79 7.99
N PRO A 42 7.74 10.63 8.90
CA PRO A 42 7.93 12.07 8.83
C PRO A 42 9.37 12.51 9.13
N GLU A 43 10.17 11.70 9.84
CA GLU A 43 11.52 12.06 10.28
C GLU A 43 12.59 11.77 9.22
N CYS A 44 12.55 10.60 8.57
CA CYS A 44 13.55 10.18 7.59
C CYS A 44 12.99 10.00 6.18
N GLU A 45 11.69 10.25 5.98
CA GLU A 45 10.98 10.19 4.70
C GLU A 45 10.98 8.84 3.98
N ALA A 46 11.52 7.79 4.60
CA ALA A 46 11.41 6.43 4.10
C ALA A 46 9.93 5.98 4.09
N GLY A 47 9.57 5.23 3.05
CA GLY A 47 8.22 4.71 2.87
C GLY A 47 8.11 3.22 3.14
N LEU A 48 6.90 2.77 3.39
CA LEU A 48 6.53 1.37 3.48
C LEU A 48 5.21 1.18 2.71
N LEU A 49 5.26 0.41 1.62
CA LEU A 49 4.06 -0.11 0.97
C LEU A 49 3.65 -1.36 1.73
N VAL A 50 2.37 -1.45 2.10
CA VAL A 50 1.79 -2.61 2.78
C VAL A 50 0.61 -3.12 1.96
N HIS A 51 0.57 -4.43 1.78
CA HIS A 51 -0.58 -5.16 1.28
C HIS A 51 -1.00 -6.18 2.32
N PHE A 52 -2.27 -6.16 2.68
CA PHE A 52 -2.87 -7.12 3.59
C PHE A 52 -3.97 -7.86 2.85
N ASP A 53 -4.01 -9.17 3.02
CA ASP A 53 -5.11 -10.04 2.60
C ASP A 53 -5.41 -11.04 3.71
N HIS A 54 -6.70 -11.30 3.95
CA HIS A 54 -7.18 -12.25 4.93
C HIS A 54 -8.48 -12.88 4.44
N ASP A 55 -8.52 -14.22 4.43
CA ASP A 55 -9.72 -14.99 4.16
C ASP A 55 -10.56 -15.16 5.43
N CYS A 56 -11.78 -14.60 5.43
CA CYS A 56 -12.69 -14.67 6.57
C CYS A 56 -13.72 -15.81 6.48
N PHE A 57 -13.61 -16.77 5.55
CA PHE A 57 -14.66 -17.78 5.29
C PHE A 57 -14.65 -18.99 6.25
N GLN A 58 -13.57 -19.25 7.01
CA GLN A 58 -13.47 -20.48 7.82
C GLN A 58 -13.67 -20.26 9.33
N GLN A 59 -14.67 -20.93 9.90
CA GLN A 59 -14.71 -21.25 11.34
C GLN A 59 -14.21 -22.69 11.55
N PRO A 60 -13.47 -23.05 12.62
CA PRO A 60 -13.05 -22.28 13.78
C PRO A 60 -11.50 -22.22 13.87
N TRP A 61 -10.88 -21.07 13.58
CA TRP A 61 -9.50 -20.73 14.03
C TRP A 61 -8.24 -21.39 13.45
N GLU A 62 -8.21 -22.20 12.39
CA GLU A 62 -6.99 -23.01 12.17
C GLU A 62 -5.91 -22.53 11.20
N GLU A 63 -6.08 -21.48 10.39
CA GLU A 63 -4.89 -20.86 9.81
C GLU A 63 -4.97 -19.32 9.78
N PRO A 64 -4.03 -18.63 10.46
CA PRO A 64 -3.84 -17.20 10.29
C PRO A 64 -3.24 -16.98 8.90
N TRP A 65 -4.07 -17.05 7.86
CA TRP A 65 -3.73 -16.56 6.53
C TRP A 65 -3.77 -15.02 6.50
N ASP A 66 -3.42 -14.36 7.60
CA ASP A 66 -3.06 -12.95 7.61
C ASP A 66 -1.79 -12.83 6.77
N MET A 67 -1.99 -12.50 5.51
CA MET A 67 -0.92 -12.33 4.56
C MET A 67 -0.62 -10.84 4.50
N ASP A 68 0.29 -10.42 5.37
CA ASP A 68 0.89 -9.09 5.34
C ASP A 68 2.19 -9.17 4.54
N TRP A 69 2.22 -8.42 3.44
CA TRP A 69 3.43 -8.14 2.71
C TRP A 69 3.76 -6.66 2.81
N SER A 70 5.01 -6.39 3.12
CA SER A 70 5.51 -5.04 3.20
C SER A 70 6.79 -4.88 2.39
N TRP A 71 6.85 -3.77 1.66
CA TRP A 71 7.98 -3.44 0.81
C TRP A 71 8.52 -2.06 1.19
N PRO A 72 9.81 -1.95 1.55
CA PRO A 72 10.45 -0.66 1.74
C PRO A 72 10.40 0.16 0.45
N VAL A 73 10.08 1.44 0.57
CA VAL A 73 10.10 2.41 -0.52
C VAL A 73 11.15 3.46 -0.21
N ALA A 74 12.09 3.65 -1.14
CA ALA A 74 13.14 4.64 -1.01
C ALA A 74 12.58 6.07 -1.02
N VAL A 75 13.31 7.00 -0.39
CA VAL A 75 12.92 8.40 -0.21
C VAL A 75 12.58 9.07 -1.55
N ASP A 76 13.35 8.81 -2.60
CA ASP A 76 13.12 9.39 -3.93
C ASP A 76 11.76 8.94 -4.52
N GLY A 77 11.40 7.67 -4.37
CA GLY A 77 10.08 7.15 -4.73
C GLY A 77 8.96 7.81 -3.93
N VAL A 78 9.16 7.96 -2.62
CA VAL A 78 8.20 8.67 -1.75
C VAL A 78 7.99 10.11 -2.20
N GLN A 79 9.05 10.83 -2.55
CA GLN A 79 8.92 12.23 -3.00
C GLN A 79 8.18 12.32 -4.34
N ARG A 80 8.44 11.42 -5.30
CA ARG A 80 7.67 11.35 -6.56
C ARG A 80 6.19 11.13 -6.28
N LEU A 81 5.86 10.22 -5.37
CA LEU A 81 4.47 9.95 -4.98
C LEU A 81 3.81 11.17 -4.34
N LYS A 82 4.44 11.78 -3.33
CA LYS A 82 3.90 12.97 -2.65
C LYS A 82 3.57 14.10 -3.64
N ALA A 83 4.46 14.33 -4.62
CA ALA A 83 4.26 15.36 -5.63
C ALA A 83 3.00 15.14 -6.50
N VAL A 84 2.72 13.89 -6.87
CA VAL A 84 1.54 13.57 -7.69
C VAL A 84 0.27 13.39 -6.86
N LEU A 85 0.37 12.98 -5.59
CA LEU A 85 -0.76 12.88 -4.67
C LEU A 85 -1.43 14.24 -4.40
N ALA A 86 -0.72 15.36 -4.59
CA ALA A 86 -1.33 16.70 -4.55
C ALA A 86 -2.46 16.90 -5.58
N ARG A 87 -2.54 16.04 -6.61
CA ARG A 87 -3.62 16.02 -7.62
C ARG A 87 -4.82 15.16 -7.20
N CYS A 88 -4.69 14.36 -6.13
CA CYS A 88 -5.77 13.53 -5.61
C CYS A 88 -6.61 14.32 -4.61
N PRO A 89 -7.95 14.34 -4.75
CA PRO A 89 -8.82 15.11 -3.84
C PRO A 89 -8.92 14.48 -2.44
N ASP A 90 -8.74 13.16 -2.34
CA ASP A 90 -8.80 12.43 -1.06
C ASP A 90 -7.87 11.20 -1.11
N PRO A 91 -6.58 11.38 -0.78
CA PRO A 91 -5.58 10.30 -0.80
C PRO A 91 -5.91 9.13 0.14
N LEU A 92 -6.66 9.37 1.21
CA LEU A 92 -6.95 8.37 2.25
C LEU A 92 -8.26 7.61 2.00
N GLN A 93 -9.04 8.01 0.99
CA GLN A 93 -10.21 7.29 0.54
C GLN A 93 -9.82 6.23 -0.51
N PRO A 94 -9.79 4.92 -0.15
CA PRO A 94 -9.42 3.86 -1.10
C PRO A 94 -10.37 3.75 -2.30
N SER A 95 -11.63 4.16 -2.13
CA SER A 95 -12.60 4.18 -3.25
C SER A 95 -12.41 5.36 -4.21
N CYS A 96 -11.41 6.22 -3.99
CA CYS A 96 -11.15 7.36 -4.85
C CYS A 96 -10.83 6.90 -6.28
N GLY A 97 -11.64 7.37 -7.23
CA GLY A 97 -11.55 7.00 -8.64
C GLY A 97 -10.57 7.83 -9.45
N CYS A 98 -9.75 8.69 -8.84
CA CYS A 98 -8.89 9.61 -9.59
C CYS A 98 -7.80 8.87 -10.41
N PRO A 99 -7.22 9.50 -11.45
CA PRO A 99 -6.18 8.86 -12.27
C PRO A 99 -4.97 8.35 -11.46
N VAL A 100 -4.59 9.05 -10.39
CA VAL A 100 -3.50 8.66 -9.49
C VAL A 100 -3.84 7.34 -8.78
N HIS A 101 -5.02 7.23 -8.17
CA HIS A 101 -5.45 6.01 -7.49
C HIS A 101 -5.62 4.83 -8.44
N ARG A 102 -6.21 5.05 -9.63
CA ARG A 102 -6.33 3.98 -10.64
C ARG A 102 -4.97 3.44 -11.04
N SER A 103 -4.03 4.33 -11.39
CA SER A 103 -2.67 3.93 -11.77
C SER A 103 -1.94 3.15 -10.66
N LEU A 104 -2.10 3.58 -9.39
CA LEU A 104 -1.53 2.84 -8.26
C LEU A 104 -2.14 1.45 -8.14
N ARG A 105 -3.48 1.35 -8.16
CA ARG A 105 -4.21 0.07 -8.09
C ARG A 105 -3.75 -0.90 -9.17
N ASP A 106 -3.78 -0.45 -10.43
CA ASP A 106 -3.37 -1.26 -11.59
C ASP A 106 -1.93 -1.78 -11.42
N SER A 107 -1.01 -0.94 -10.94
CA SER A 107 0.40 -1.33 -10.74
C SER A 107 0.65 -2.24 -9.54
N THR A 108 -0.28 -2.30 -8.58
CA THR A 108 -0.19 -3.20 -7.41
C THR A 108 -0.89 -4.54 -7.61
N GLU A 109 -1.87 -4.59 -8.53
CA GLU A 109 -2.50 -5.85 -8.95
C GLU A 109 -1.54 -6.72 -9.78
N GLU A 110 -0.61 -6.09 -10.52
CA GLU A 110 0.54 -6.77 -11.12
C GLU A 110 1.43 -7.33 -9.99
N SER A 111 1.34 -8.64 -9.73
CA SER A 111 1.95 -9.32 -8.57
C SER A 111 3.38 -8.85 -8.27
N LEU A 112 3.52 -8.06 -7.20
CA LEU A 112 4.81 -7.61 -6.72
C LEU A 112 5.58 -8.82 -6.15
N PRO A 113 6.86 -9.01 -6.54
CA PRO A 113 7.66 -10.09 -5.96
C PRO A 113 7.83 -9.85 -4.46
N ARG A 114 7.67 -10.91 -3.65
CA ARG A 114 7.65 -10.80 -2.18
C ARG A 114 8.96 -10.32 -1.56
N GLU A 115 10.09 -10.48 -2.25
CA GLU A 115 11.44 -10.33 -1.67
C GLU A 115 12.24 -9.14 -2.21
N VAL A 116 11.65 -8.27 -3.04
CA VAL A 116 12.38 -7.15 -3.66
C VAL A 116 11.85 -5.81 -3.17
N PRO A 117 12.71 -4.83 -2.83
CA PRO A 117 12.26 -3.47 -2.60
C PRO A 117 11.46 -2.96 -3.78
N VAL A 118 10.54 -2.05 -3.52
CA VAL A 118 9.77 -1.38 -4.56
C VAL A 118 10.11 0.11 -4.58
N THR A 119 9.85 0.73 -5.72
CA THR A 119 9.95 2.17 -5.88
C THR A 119 8.72 2.69 -6.61
N ILE A 120 8.53 4.00 -6.53
CA ILE A 120 7.52 4.71 -7.30
C ILE A 120 8.21 5.34 -8.49
N VAL A 121 7.74 4.99 -9.68
CA VAL A 121 8.08 5.65 -10.93
C VAL A 121 6.87 6.42 -11.44
N LEU A 122 7.11 7.39 -12.32
CA LEU A 122 6.04 8.10 -13.00
C LEU A 122 5.99 7.64 -14.46
N THR A 123 4.79 7.43 -15.00
CA THR A 123 4.57 7.26 -16.44
C THR A 123 4.87 8.55 -17.20
N GLU A 124 4.85 8.51 -18.53
CA GLU A 124 4.97 9.71 -19.38
C GLU A 124 3.88 10.76 -19.07
N ASP A 125 2.68 10.30 -18.71
CA ASP A 125 1.56 11.16 -18.28
C ASP A 125 1.71 11.67 -16.82
N GLY A 126 2.80 11.31 -16.15
CA GLY A 126 3.06 11.69 -14.76
C GLY A 126 2.19 10.96 -13.74
N LEU A 127 1.69 9.76 -14.07
CA LEU A 127 0.92 8.92 -13.14
C LEU A 127 1.85 7.97 -12.39
N PRO A 128 1.66 7.75 -11.07
CA PRO A 128 2.53 6.89 -10.30
C PRO A 128 2.27 5.41 -10.54
N GLN A 129 3.34 4.63 -10.60
CA GLN A 129 3.30 3.18 -10.64
C GLN A 129 4.28 2.59 -9.63
N VAL A 130 3.86 1.54 -8.94
CA VAL A 130 4.73 0.73 -8.11
C VAL A 130 5.54 -0.21 -9.02
N ARG A 131 6.85 -0.26 -8.82
CA ARG A 131 7.76 -1.14 -9.57
C ARG A 131 8.75 -1.82 -8.65
N SER A 132 9.05 -3.08 -8.93
CA SER A 132 10.14 -3.79 -8.25
C SER A 132 11.50 -3.21 -8.66
N VAL A 133 12.40 -3.11 -7.69
CA VAL A 133 13.79 -2.75 -7.93
C VAL A 133 14.60 -4.03 -8.02
N ARG A 134 15.21 -4.30 -9.18
CA ARG A 134 16.22 -5.35 -9.27
C ARG A 134 17.47 -4.85 -8.56
N MET A 135 17.88 -5.53 -7.48
CA MET A 135 19.22 -5.36 -6.94
C MET A 135 20.19 -5.98 -7.97
N LEU A 136 21.05 -5.13 -8.57
CA LEU A 136 22.16 -5.54 -9.42
C LEU A 136 23.34 -6.02 -8.58
#